data_AF-A0A657PMK9-F1
#
_entry.id   AF-A0A657PMK9-F1
#
_cell.length_a   1.000
_cell.length_b   1.000
_cell.length_c   1.000
_cell.angle_alpha   90.00
_cell.angle_beta   90.00
_cell.angle_gamma   90.00
#
_symmetry.space_group_name_H-M   'P 1'
#
loop_
_entity.id
_entity.type
_entity.pdbx_description
1 polymer ?
#
loop_
_entity_poly.entity_id
_entity_poly.type
_entity_poly.pdbx_seq_one_letter_code
_entity_poly.pdbx_strand_id
1 'polypeptide(L)'
;PVQEFLGGDGRVGLLQQEITTFLENWIPCFEADGRSYLTVAIGCTGGQHRSVYLTEQLAAHFREHGHHSQIRHRELNPLQDTEKR
;
A
#
# COMPACT_ATOMS: atom_id res chain seq x y z
N PRO A 1 6.64 16.88 -4.04
CA PRO A 1 6.29 16.84 -5.48
C PRO A 1 5.38 15.68 -5.89
N VAL A 2 5.83 14.40 -5.89
CA VAL A 2 5.00 13.27 -6.35
C VAL A 2 3.84 12.96 -5.41
N GLN A 3 4.10 12.95 -4.09
CA GLN A 3 3.06 12.71 -3.08
C GLN A 3 1.97 13.78 -3.12
N GLU A 4 2.34 15.06 -3.22
CA GLU A 4 1.38 16.18 -3.31
C GLU A 4 0.57 16.10 -4.61
N PHE A 5 1.22 15.78 -5.74
CA PHE A 5 0.55 15.63 -7.02
C PHE A 5 -0.50 14.51 -6.99
N LEU A 6 -0.13 13.33 -6.46
CA LEU A 6 -1.04 12.20 -6.38
C LEU A 6 -2.11 12.40 -5.30
N GLY A 7 -1.77 13.01 -4.17
CA GLY A 7 -2.72 13.33 -3.10
C GLY A 7 -3.75 14.39 -3.48
N GLY A 8 -3.44 15.24 -4.47
CA GLY A 8 -4.39 16.22 -5.02
C GLY A 8 -5.39 15.65 -6.03
N ASP A 9 -5.20 14.42 -6.53
CA ASP A 9 -6.12 13.79 -7.50
C ASP A 9 -7.16 12.94 -6.78
N GLY A 10 -8.42 13.40 -6.79
CA GLY A 10 -9.53 12.70 -6.12
C GLY A 10 -9.75 11.25 -6.60
N ARG A 11 -9.32 10.89 -7.81
CA ARG A 11 -9.41 9.50 -8.30
C ARG A 11 -8.42 8.58 -7.59
N VAL A 12 -7.27 9.10 -7.18
CA VAL A 12 -6.29 8.33 -6.39
C VAL A 12 -6.85 8.05 -5.00
N GLY A 13 -7.49 9.05 -4.38
CA GLY A 13 -8.18 8.88 -3.11
C GLY A 13 -9.33 7.87 -3.19
N LEU A 14 -10.16 7.94 -4.24
CA LEU A 14 -11.23 6.97 -4.48
C LEU A 14 -10.68 5.54 -4.61
N LEU A 15 -9.66 5.34 -5.44
CA LEU A 15 -9.05 4.02 -5.63
C LEU A 15 -8.44 3.49 -4.32
N GLN A 16 -7.78 4.35 -3.54
CA GLN A 16 -7.25 3.97 -2.23
C GLN A 16 -8.39 3.47 -1.34
N GLN A 17 -9.49 4.22 -1.23
CA GLN A 17 -10.63 3.85 -0.41
C GLN A 17 -11.27 2.52 -0.84
N GLU A 18 -11.47 2.31 -2.15
CA GLU A 18 -12.06 1.07 -2.66
C GLU A 18 -11.18 -0.14 -2.33
N ILE A 19 -9.86 -0.03 -2.47
CA ILE A 19 -8.92 -1.10 -2.11
C ILE A 19 -8.92 -1.34 -0.60
N THR A 20 -8.90 -0.28 0.21
CA THR A 20 -8.98 -0.39 1.67
C THR A 20 -10.24 -1.15 2.09
N THR A 21 -11.42 -0.71 1.62
CA THR A 21 -12.69 -1.36 1.95
C THR A 21 -12.72 -2.82 1.49
N PHE A 22 -12.20 -3.11 0.30
CA PHE A 22 -12.09 -4.49 -0.16
C PHE A 22 -11.26 -5.32 0.83
N LEU A 23 -10.06 -4.87 1.19
CA LEU A 23 -9.17 -5.61 2.07
C LEU A 23 -9.74 -5.76 3.48
N GLU A 24 -10.35 -4.72 4.06
CA GLU A 24 -10.99 -4.78 5.38
C GLU A 24 -12.10 -5.83 5.44
N ASN A 25 -12.87 -6.00 4.36
CA ASN A 25 -13.93 -6.99 4.29
C ASN A 25 -13.41 -8.44 4.25
N TRP A 26 -12.21 -8.67 3.70
CA TRP A 26 -11.70 -10.02 3.43
C TRP A 26 -10.54 -10.45 4.33
N ILE A 27 -9.79 -9.53 4.93
CA ILE A 27 -8.72 -9.84 5.90
C ILE A 27 -9.24 -10.76 7.02
N PRO A 28 -10.39 -10.50 7.67
CA PRO A 28 -10.89 -11.38 8.73
C PRO A 28 -11.14 -12.82 8.27
N CYS A 29 -11.56 -13.00 7.01
CA CYS A 29 -11.74 -14.33 6.42
C CYS A 29 -10.39 -15.05 6.25
N PHE A 30 -9.36 -14.36 5.78
CA PHE A 30 -8.02 -14.95 5.64
C PHE A 30 -7.37 -15.27 7.00
N GLU A 31 -7.63 -14.44 8.02
CA GLU A 31 -7.20 -14.69 9.39
C GLU A 31 -7.89 -15.94 9.98
N ALA A 32 -9.19 -16.10 9.75
CA ALA A 32 -9.95 -17.27 10.19
C ALA A 32 -9.47 -18.57 9.51
N ASP A 33 -9.03 -18.50 8.25
CA ASP A 33 -8.43 -19.61 7.51
C ASP A 33 -7.01 -19.97 8.00
N GLY A 34 -6.45 -19.25 8.98
CA GLY A 34 -5.13 -19.52 9.56
C GLY A 34 -3.96 -19.16 8.63
N ARG A 35 -4.16 -18.27 7.65
CA ARG A 35 -3.08 -17.84 6.76
C ARG A 35 -2.11 -16.93 7.50
N SER A 36 -0.83 -17.30 7.49
CA SER A 36 0.21 -16.50 8.18
C SER A 36 0.55 -15.19 7.48
N TYR A 37 0.30 -15.09 6.16
CA TYR A 37 0.62 -13.92 5.36
C TYR A 37 -0.42 -13.69 4.26
N LEU A 38 -0.77 -12.41 4.07
CA LEU A 38 -1.49 -11.92 2.89
C LEU A 38 -0.56 -10.96 2.14
N THR A 39 -0.27 -11.25 0.88
CA THR A 39 0.54 -10.37 0.02
C THR A 39 -0.35 -9.65 -0.98
N VAL A 40 -0.35 -8.32 -0.91
CA VAL A 40 -1.06 -7.45 -1.87
C VAL A 40 -0.02 -6.74 -2.73
N ALA A 41 -0.12 -6.91 -4.04
CA ALA A 41 0.81 -6.29 -5.00
C ALA A 41 0.11 -5.18 -5.79
N ILE A 42 0.60 -3.95 -5.66
CA ILE A 42 0.10 -2.79 -6.43
C ILE A 42 1.12 -2.46 -7.53
N GLY A 43 0.66 -2.45 -8.78
CA GLY A 43 1.51 -2.24 -9.95
C GLY A 43 1.18 -0.96 -10.72
N CYS A 44 2.20 -0.27 -11.20
CA CYS A 44 2.09 0.70 -12.28
C CYS A 44 3.18 0.43 -13.32
N THR A 45 3.06 0.95 -14.53
CA THR A 45 3.93 0.58 -15.67
C THR A 45 5.43 0.60 -15.33
N GLY A 46 5.91 1.65 -14.67
CA GLY A 46 7.32 1.78 -14.28
C GLY A 46 7.62 1.49 -12.80
N GLY A 47 6.62 1.12 -12.00
CA GLY A 47 6.79 0.73 -10.60
C GLY A 47 7.34 1.76 -9.60
N GLN A 48 7.60 3.01 -10.00
CA GLN A 48 8.33 3.99 -9.19
C GLN A 48 7.49 5.10 -8.53
N HIS A 49 6.24 5.31 -8.98
CA HIS A 49 5.44 6.47 -8.55
C HIS A 49 4.09 6.08 -7.95
N ARG A 50 3.12 5.72 -8.81
CA ARG A 50 1.73 5.45 -8.38
C ARG A 50 1.61 4.24 -7.49
N SER A 51 2.28 3.14 -7.86
CA SER A 51 2.31 1.92 -7.06
C SER A 51 2.96 2.14 -5.70
N VAL A 52 4.09 2.85 -5.68
CA VAL A 52 4.82 3.19 -4.45
C VAL A 52 3.91 4.00 -3.52
N TYR A 53 3.33 5.08 -4.04
CA TYR A 53 2.43 5.95 -3.28
C TYR A 53 1.25 5.17 -2.68
N LEU A 54 0.49 4.43 -3.50
CA LEU A 54 -0.66 3.67 -3.00
C LEU A 54 -0.27 2.59 -1.99
N THR A 55 0.87 1.92 -2.19
CA THR A 55 1.36 0.89 -1.26
C THR A 55 1.69 1.49 0.10
N GLU A 56 2.35 2.66 0.14
CA GLU A 56 2.64 3.37 1.39
C GLU A 56 1.35 3.79 2.11
N GLN A 57 0.39 4.37 1.38
CA GLN A 57 -0.89 4.82 1.95
C GLN A 57 -1.70 3.66 2.54
N LEU A 58 -1.80 2.54 1.81
CA LEU A 58 -2.51 1.35 2.29
C LEU A 58 -1.81 0.74 3.52
N ALA A 59 -0.49 0.62 3.48
CA ALA A 59 0.26 0.08 4.62
C ALA A 59 0.18 0.97 5.86
N ALA A 60 0.18 2.30 5.71
CA ALA A 60 -0.05 3.23 6.80
C ALA A 60 -1.44 3.00 7.42
N HIS A 61 -2.50 2.95 6.60
CA HIS A 61 -3.86 2.66 7.04
C HIS A 61 -3.94 1.36 7.85
N PHE A 62 -3.45 0.24 7.30
CA PHE A 62 -3.55 -1.04 7.99
C PHE A 62 -2.68 -1.14 9.25
N ARG A 63 -1.56 -0.42 9.33
CA ARG A 63 -0.76 -0.30 10.57
C ARG A 63 -1.52 0.46 11.65
N GLU A 64 -2.19 1.55 11.30
CA GLU A 64 -3.02 2.32 12.24
C GLU A 64 -4.20 1.48 12.76
N HIS A 65 -4.69 0.53 11.96
CA HIS A 65 -5.77 -0.41 12.33
C HIS A 65 -5.24 -1.71 12.96
N GLY A 66 -3.98 -1.75 13.39
CA GLY A 66 -3.42 -2.84 14.21
C GLY A 66 -2.85 -4.02 13.44
N HIS A 67 -2.80 -3.99 12.11
CA HIS A 67 -2.19 -5.05 11.32
C HIS A 67 -0.68 -4.86 11.15
N HIS A 68 0.07 -5.96 11.23
CA HIS A 68 1.49 -5.94 10.92
C HIS A 68 1.73 -5.91 9.40
N SER A 69 2.03 -4.72 8.86
CA SER A 69 2.26 -4.52 7.42
C SER A 69 3.73 -4.34 7.07
N GLN A 70 4.25 -5.17 6.17
CA GLN A 70 5.58 -5.05 5.58
C GLN A 70 5.48 -4.55 4.13
N ILE A 71 6.35 -3.63 3.74
CA ILE A 71 6.36 -3.01 2.40
C ILE A 71 7.60 -3.47 1.65
N ARG A 72 7.43 -3.73 0.35
CA ARG A 72 8.54 -3.98 -0.57
C ARG A 72 8.27 -3.34 -1.93
N HIS A 73 9.06 -2.32 -2.28
CA HIS A 73 9.02 -1.68 -3.59
C HIS A 73 10.03 -2.35 -4.52
N ARG A 74 9.55 -3.14 -5.49
CA ARG A 74 10.41 -3.94 -6.37
C ARG A 74 11.35 -3.09 -7.23
N GLU A 75 10.84 -1.99 -7.76
CA GLU A 75 11.55 -1.13 -8.72
C GLU A 75 12.29 0.04 -8.05
N LEU A 76 12.24 0.14 -6.71
CA LEU A 76 13.06 1.09 -5.95
C LEU A 76 14.31 0.36 -5.45
N ASN A 77 15.48 0.91 -5.77
CA ASN A 77 16.74 0.34 -5.36
C ASN A 77 16.93 0.55 -3.84
N PRO A 78 17.38 -0.44 -3.04
CA PRO A 78 17.48 -0.32 -1.57
C PRO A 78 18.33 0.85 -1.07
N LEU A 79 19.22 1.39 -1.90
CA LEU A 79 20.05 2.55 -1.57
C LEU A 79 19.27 3.87 -1.50
N GLN A 80 18.05 3.93 -2.02
CA GLN A 80 17.19 5.13 -2.01
C GLN A 80 16.30 5.24 -0.76
N ASP A 81 16.20 4.17 0.04
CA ASP A 81 15.33 4.11 1.23
C ASP A 81 16.04 4.55 2.52
N THR A 82 17.38 4.58 2.53
CA THR A 82 18.18 4.98 3.70
C THR A 82 18.11 6.48 4.03
N GLU A 83 17.63 7.32 3.12
CA GLU A 83 17.50 8.77 3.34
C GLU A 83 16.17 9.17 4.00
N LYS A 84 15.27 8.22 4.30
CA LYS A 84 13.93 8.50 4.87
C LYS A 84 13.66 7.84 6.22
N ARG A 85 14.68 7.31 6.90
CA ARG A 85 14.57 6.77 8.26
C ARG A 85 15.03 7.77 9.31
#